data_AF-A0A3N5Z7X1-F1
#
_entry.id   AF-A0A3N5Z7X1-F1
#
_cell.length_a   1.000
_cell.length_b   1.000
_cell.length_c   1.000
_cell.angle_alpha   90.00
_cell.angle_beta   90.00
_cell.angle_gamma   90.00
#
_symmetry.space_group_name_H-M   'P 1'
#
loop_
_entity.id
_entity.type
_entity.pdbx_description
1 polymer ?
#
loop_
_entity_poly.entity_id
_entity_poly.type
_entity_poly.pdbx_seq_one_letter_code
_entity_poly.pdbx_strand_id
1 'polypeptide(L)'
;MVKALRASGPPDGHRSWYVHYTVRRPLPTWKDLAKSLGNVVQEFRERLDDPPAELRVGRAIRLRFLPAGRTYDTLLVLGGSADHDSGGFVVAELLRNLKICIAEKNRKVAPVRHKYGEWWLALEDRVAYGALDRGDVREVREALGHVPGFVKVLLVSPIDPTRGIDILA
;
A
#
# COMPACT_ATOMS: atom_id res chain seq x y z
N MET A 1 9.49 -1.30 12.40
CA MET A 1 10.31 -2.37 11.77
C MET A 1 11.81 -2.09 11.88
N VAL A 2 12.32 -1.00 11.31
CA VAL A 2 13.78 -0.67 11.28
C VAL A 2 14.45 -0.74 12.65
N LYS A 3 13.83 -0.16 13.70
CA LYS A 3 14.37 -0.20 15.07
C LYS A 3 14.50 -1.64 15.61
N ALA A 4 13.56 -2.52 15.28
CA ALA A 4 13.60 -3.92 15.69
C ALA A 4 14.71 -4.70 14.95
N LEU A 5 14.88 -4.45 13.64
CA LEU A 5 15.95 -5.09 12.87
C LEU A 5 17.34 -4.64 13.32
N ARG A 6 17.52 -3.38 13.74
CA ARG A 6 18.79 -2.90 14.32
C ARG A 6 19.17 -3.63 15.61
N ALA A 7 18.21 -4.19 16.34
CA ALA A 7 18.49 -5.03 17.51
C ALA A 7 19.18 -6.35 17.15
N SER A 8 19.30 -6.68 15.85
CA SER A 8 20.10 -7.81 15.38
C SER A 8 21.60 -7.64 15.63
N GLY A 9 22.11 -6.47 15.98
CA GLY A 9 23.54 -6.29 16.28
C GLY A 9 24.46 -6.55 15.08
N PRO A 10 25.78 -6.55 15.26
CA PRO A 10 26.74 -6.80 14.18
C PRO A 10 26.68 -8.25 13.68
N PRO A 11 27.13 -8.53 12.45
CA PRO A 11 27.06 -9.87 11.86
C PRO A 11 28.13 -10.86 12.36
N ASP A 12 29.00 -10.49 13.32
CA ASP A 12 29.93 -11.39 14.02
C ASP A 12 30.78 -12.30 13.10
N GLY A 13 31.29 -11.76 11.98
CA GLY A 13 32.08 -12.50 10.99
C GLY A 13 31.25 -13.17 9.88
N HIS A 14 29.92 -13.16 10.00
CA HIS A 14 29.01 -13.55 8.92
C HIS A 14 28.75 -12.39 7.96
N ARG A 15 28.04 -12.68 6.86
CA ARG A 15 27.48 -11.64 5.99
C ARG A 15 26.19 -11.07 6.57
N SER A 16 25.90 -9.83 6.19
CA SER A 16 24.59 -9.22 6.45
C SER A 16 23.52 -9.76 5.49
N TRP A 17 22.27 -9.55 5.87
CA TRP A 17 21.09 -10.02 5.15
C TRP A 17 20.08 -8.88 4.98
N TYR A 18 19.53 -8.78 3.78
CA TYR A 18 18.36 -7.95 3.51
C TYR A 18 17.09 -8.64 4.00
N VAL A 19 16.28 -7.90 4.75
CA VAL A 19 14.96 -8.32 5.20
C VAL A 19 13.92 -7.55 4.39
N HIS A 20 13.07 -8.28 3.69
CA HIS A 20 11.88 -7.74 3.03
C HIS A 20 10.66 -8.16 3.82
N TYR A 21 9.78 -7.22 4.17
CA TYR A 21 8.55 -7.56 4.84
C TYR A 21 7.32 -7.33 3.96
N THR A 22 6.37 -8.24 4.07
CA THR A 22 5.01 -8.06 3.57
C THR A 22 4.07 -8.01 4.76
N VAL A 23 3.23 -6.97 4.83
CA VAL A 23 2.19 -6.86 5.86
C VAL A 23 0.80 -7.06 5.25
N ARG A 24 -0.08 -7.66 6.06
CA ARG A 24 -1.50 -7.79 5.84
C ARG A 24 -2.26 -7.46 7.12
N ARG A 25 -3.25 -6.58 7.04
CA ARG A 25 -4.13 -6.13 8.13
C ARG A 25 -5.25 -7.14 8.40
N PRO A 26 -5.78 -7.18 9.64
CA PRO A 26 -5.42 -6.34 10.78
C PRO A 26 -4.06 -6.71 11.36
N LEU A 27 -3.27 -5.68 11.71
CA LEU A 27 -2.00 -5.87 12.40
C LEU A 27 -2.23 -6.08 13.91
N PRO A 28 -1.43 -6.94 14.57
CA PRO A 28 -1.45 -7.05 16.02
C PRO A 28 -1.00 -5.74 16.68
N THR A 29 -1.20 -5.62 17.99
CA THR A 29 -0.74 -4.45 18.74
C THR A 29 0.77 -4.24 18.57
N TRP A 30 1.24 -3.00 18.67
CA TRP A 30 2.66 -2.72 18.53
C TRP A 30 3.52 -3.50 19.55
N LYS A 31 2.99 -3.73 20.76
CA LYS A 31 3.68 -4.50 21.81
C LYS A 31 3.91 -5.94 21.38
N ASP A 32 2.87 -6.60 20.87
CA ASP A 32 2.94 -8.00 20.41
C ASP A 32 3.81 -8.12 19.16
N LEU A 33 3.71 -7.13 18.27
CA LEU A 33 4.52 -7.06 17.07
C LEU A 33 6.01 -6.90 17.40
N ALA A 34 6.35 -5.96 18.28
CA ALA A 34 7.74 -5.73 18.69
C ALA A 34 8.35 -6.98 19.34
N LYS A 35 7.59 -7.66 20.21
CA LYS A 35 8.01 -8.93 20.81
C LYS A 35 8.25 -10.01 19.75
N SER A 36 7.32 -10.17 18.83
CA SER A 36 7.42 -11.19 17.77
C SER A 36 8.58 -10.92 16.81
N LEU A 37 8.84 -9.65 16.48
CA LEU A 37 10.01 -9.27 15.70
C LEU A 37 11.32 -9.54 16.44
N GLY A 38 11.36 -9.32 17.75
CA GLY A 38 12.51 -9.72 18.59
C GLY A 38 12.77 -11.22 18.51
N ASN A 39 11.73 -12.04 18.61
CA ASN A 39 11.85 -13.49 18.48
C ASN A 39 12.38 -13.91 17.11
N VAL A 40 11.90 -13.31 16.02
CA VAL A 40 12.41 -13.58 14.66
C VAL A 40 13.89 -13.23 14.55
N VAL A 41 14.33 -12.10 15.12
CA VAL A 41 15.74 -11.70 15.09
C VAL A 41 16.61 -12.73 15.81
N GLN A 42 16.15 -13.25 16.94
CA GLN A 42 16.85 -14.30 17.68
C GLN A 42 16.85 -15.63 16.92
N GLU A 43 15.70 -16.06 16.40
CA GLU A 43 15.57 -17.28 15.60
C GLU A 43 16.49 -17.25 14.36
N PHE A 44 16.59 -16.10 13.70
CA PHE A 44 17.50 -15.93 12.57
C PHE A 44 18.97 -16.05 13.00
N ARG A 45 19.33 -15.46 14.15
CA ARG A 45 20.70 -15.55 14.71
C ARG A 45 21.10 -16.98 15.08
N GLU A 46 20.18 -17.74 15.68
CA GLU A 46 20.42 -19.13 16.06
C GLU A 46 20.62 -20.06 14.84
N ARG A 47 20.22 -19.61 13.66
CA ARG A 47 20.26 -20.38 12.41
C ARG A 47 21.19 -19.77 11.36
N LEU A 48 22.24 -19.06 11.76
CA LEU A 48 23.15 -18.40 10.81
C LEU A 48 23.89 -19.36 9.88
N ASP A 49 24.08 -20.61 10.29
CA ASP A 49 24.70 -21.66 9.47
C ASP A 49 23.72 -22.27 8.45
N ASP A 50 22.41 -22.19 8.71
CA ASP A 50 21.32 -22.57 7.78
C ASP A 50 20.17 -21.54 7.82
N PRO A 51 20.39 -20.34 7.24
CA PRO A 51 19.47 -19.22 7.42
C PRO A 51 18.11 -19.46 6.77
N PRO A 52 17.01 -19.20 7.48
CA PRO A 52 15.68 -19.35 6.89
C PRO A 52 15.47 -18.33 5.77
N ALA A 53 14.97 -18.79 4.63
CA ALA A 53 14.59 -17.89 3.53
C ALA A 53 13.35 -17.04 3.85
N GLU A 54 12.46 -17.54 4.70
CA GLU A 54 11.24 -16.87 5.13
C GLU A 54 10.90 -17.19 6.59
N LEU A 55 10.46 -16.18 7.34
CA LEU A 55 9.82 -16.32 8.66
C LEU A 55 8.48 -15.58 8.68
N ARG A 56 7.56 -16.02 9.53
CA ARG A 56 6.23 -15.42 9.67
C ARG A 56 5.96 -14.96 11.08
N VAL A 57 5.40 -13.77 11.20
CA VAL A 57 4.86 -13.25 12.46
C VAL A 57 3.35 -13.33 12.38
N GLY A 58 2.81 -14.42 12.94
CA GLY A 58 1.39 -14.76 12.82
C GLY A 58 0.96 -14.91 11.36
N ARG A 59 -0.30 -14.53 11.05
CA ARG A 59 -0.84 -14.52 9.69
C ARG A 59 -0.65 -13.18 8.96
N ALA A 60 -0.26 -12.14 9.70
CA ALA A 60 -0.28 -10.76 9.26
C ALA A 60 1.04 -10.31 8.63
N ILE A 61 2.17 -10.92 8.97
CA ILE A 61 3.47 -10.44 8.50
C ILE A 61 4.33 -11.60 8.03
N ARG A 62 4.92 -11.42 6.85
CA ARG A 62 5.89 -12.32 6.25
C ARG A 62 7.21 -11.58 6.10
N LEU A 63 8.31 -12.23 6.47
CA LEU A 63 9.67 -11.70 6.38
C LEU A 63 10.46 -12.62 5.46
N ARG A 64 11.05 -12.09 4.40
CA ARG A 64 11.95 -12.82 3.50
C ARG A 64 13.37 -12.31 3.68
N PHE A 65 14.31 -13.24 3.70
CA PHE A 65 15.72 -12.96 3.94
C PHE A 65 16.52 -13.26 2.67
N LEU A 66 17.32 -12.29 2.26
CA LEU A 66 18.18 -12.39 1.08
C LEU A 66 19.60 -12.04 1.50
N PRO A 67 20.62 -12.81 1.10
CA PRO A 67 22.00 -12.49 1.45
C PRO A 67 22.38 -11.14 0.83
N ALA A 68 22.97 -10.26 1.63
CA ALA A 68 23.45 -8.98 1.12
C ALA A 68 24.73 -9.17 0.32
N GLY A 69 24.91 -8.37 -0.73
CA GLY A 69 26.14 -8.35 -1.53
C GLY A 69 27.35 -7.74 -0.82
N ARG A 70 27.15 -7.14 0.36
CA ARG A 70 28.20 -6.60 1.24
C ARG A 70 27.81 -6.77 2.70
N THR A 71 28.81 -6.77 3.57
CA THR A 71 28.60 -6.73 5.03
C THR A 71 28.30 -5.29 5.46
N TYR A 72 27.36 -5.14 6.39
CA TYR A 72 26.92 -3.90 7.00
C TYR A 72 27.17 -3.93 8.51
N ASP A 73 27.01 -2.77 9.17
CA ASP A 73 27.16 -2.64 10.63
C ASP A 73 26.16 -3.49 11.43
N THR A 74 25.05 -3.90 10.80
CA THR A 74 24.06 -4.82 11.38
C THR A 74 23.90 -6.09 10.56
N LEU A 75 23.57 -7.18 11.25
CA LEU A 75 23.28 -8.47 10.64
C LEU A 75 22.07 -8.39 9.71
N LEU A 76 20.98 -7.77 10.18
CA LEU A 76 19.75 -7.59 9.41
C LEU A 76 19.61 -6.14 8.98
N VAL A 77 19.37 -5.94 7.68
CA VAL A 77 19.19 -4.63 7.05
C VAL A 77 17.85 -4.63 6.32
N LEU A 78 17.07 -3.54 6.43
CA LEU A 78 15.82 -3.44 5.68
C LEU A 78 16.14 -3.33 4.17
N GLY A 79 15.67 -4.30 3.38
CA GLY A 79 15.81 -4.31 1.91
C GLY A 79 14.56 -3.84 1.17
N GLY A 80 13.39 -3.94 1.79
CA GLY A 80 12.15 -3.46 1.21
C GLY A 80 10.91 -3.76 2.03
N SER A 81 9.79 -3.19 1.62
CA SER A 81 8.49 -3.36 2.27
C SER A 81 7.37 -3.42 1.24
N ALA A 82 6.40 -4.30 1.47
CA ALA A 82 5.12 -4.31 0.76
C ALA A 82 3.99 -4.30 1.79
N ASP A 83 3.02 -3.39 1.63
CA ASP A 83 1.77 -3.41 2.39
C ASP A 83 0.66 -3.78 1.40
N HIS A 84 0.13 -5.00 1.57
CA HIS A 84 -0.87 -5.57 0.67
C HIS A 84 -2.29 -5.04 0.94
N ASP A 85 -2.48 -4.22 1.97
CA ASP A 85 -3.77 -3.57 2.27
C ASP A 85 -3.66 -2.04 2.25
N SER A 86 -2.58 -1.49 1.70
CA SER A 86 -2.51 -0.09 1.33
C SER A 86 -2.56 -0.02 -0.20
N GLY A 87 -3.44 0.81 -0.76
CA GLY A 87 -3.38 1.16 -2.19
C GLY A 87 -2.10 1.93 -2.57
N GLY A 88 -1.13 2.04 -1.66
CA GLY A 88 0.18 2.63 -1.86
C GLY A 88 0.10 4.04 -2.45
N PHE A 89 0.99 4.32 -3.39
CA PHE A 89 0.96 5.58 -4.14
C PHE A 89 -0.23 5.67 -5.10
N VAL A 90 -0.90 4.55 -5.43
CA VAL A 90 -1.99 4.53 -6.41
C VAL A 90 -3.20 5.30 -5.87
N VAL A 91 -3.63 5.03 -4.63
CA VAL A 91 -4.77 5.75 -4.02
C VAL A 91 -4.48 7.24 -3.85
N ALA A 92 -3.28 7.60 -3.40
CA ALA A 92 -2.89 9.00 -3.21
C ALA A 92 -2.85 9.77 -4.55
N GLU A 93 -2.23 9.19 -5.58
CA GLU A 93 -2.17 9.79 -6.92
C GLU A 93 -3.55 9.85 -7.58
N LEU A 94 -4.36 8.81 -7.42
CA LEU A 94 -5.73 8.80 -7.93
C LEU A 94 -6.57 9.90 -7.28
N LEU A 95 -6.51 10.05 -5.95
CA LEU A 95 -7.23 11.09 -5.22
C LEU A 95 -6.81 12.49 -5.66
N ARG A 96 -5.50 12.72 -5.83
CA ARG A 96 -4.96 13.99 -6.34
C ARG A 96 -5.53 14.31 -7.73
N ASN A 97 -5.48 13.35 -8.65
CA ASN A 97 -5.95 13.53 -10.02
C ASN A 97 -7.47 13.71 -10.08
N LEU A 98 -8.24 12.96 -9.28
CA LEU A 98 -9.68 13.11 -9.16
C LEU A 98 -10.08 14.53 -8.78
N LYS A 99 -9.45 15.11 -7.75
CA LYS A 99 -9.75 16.48 -7.29
C LYS A 99 -9.52 17.52 -8.40
N ILE A 100 -8.42 17.39 -9.15
CA ILE A 100 -8.08 18.26 -10.28
C ILE A 100 -9.13 18.13 -11.39
N CYS A 101 -9.43 16.90 -11.81
CA CYS A 101 -10.40 16.61 -12.86
C CYS A 101 -11.80 17.11 -12.48
N ILE A 102 -12.25 16.86 -11.25
CA ILE A 102 -13.56 17.32 -10.76
C ILE A 102 -13.65 18.85 -10.81
N ALA A 103 -12.63 19.57 -10.32
CA ALA A 103 -12.62 21.03 -10.33
C ALA A 103 -12.66 21.59 -11.76
N GLU A 104 -11.85 21.03 -12.66
CA GLU A 104 -11.81 21.46 -14.05
C GLU A 104 -13.14 21.19 -14.76
N LYS A 105 -13.72 20.00 -14.57
CA LYS A 105 -14.97 19.62 -15.22
C LYS A 105 -16.15 20.43 -14.67
N ASN A 106 -16.19 20.72 -13.37
CA ASN A 106 -17.17 21.65 -12.81
C ASN A 106 -17.12 23.02 -13.47
N ARG A 107 -15.91 23.59 -13.67
CA ARG A 107 -15.74 24.87 -14.37
C ARG A 107 -16.25 24.80 -15.81
N LYS A 108 -15.95 23.70 -16.53
CA LYS A 108 -16.35 23.51 -17.93
C LYS A 108 -17.86 23.40 -18.11
N VAL A 109 -18.55 22.73 -17.18
CA VAL A 109 -20.01 22.52 -17.30
C VAL A 109 -20.85 23.64 -16.66
N ALA A 110 -20.26 24.52 -15.84
CA ALA A 110 -20.98 25.60 -15.15
C ALA A 110 -21.95 26.41 -16.05
N PRO A 111 -21.58 26.82 -17.29
CA PRO A 111 -22.48 27.60 -18.14
C PRO A 111 -23.72 26.84 -18.63
N VAL A 112 -23.64 25.51 -18.70
CA VAL A 112 -24.72 24.65 -19.22
C VAL A 112 -25.38 23.80 -18.15
N ARG A 113 -24.94 23.93 -16.89
CA ARG A 113 -25.34 23.06 -15.78
C ARG A 113 -26.86 23.06 -15.55
N HIS A 114 -27.50 24.21 -15.70
CA HIS A 114 -28.95 24.38 -15.56
C HIS A 114 -29.79 23.64 -16.61
N LYS A 115 -29.19 23.17 -17.72
CA LYS A 115 -29.91 22.50 -18.80
C LYS A 115 -30.29 21.06 -18.47
N TYR A 116 -29.68 20.46 -17.45
CA TYR A 116 -29.89 19.06 -17.06
C TYR A 116 -30.04 18.96 -15.54
N GLY A 117 -31.03 18.20 -15.08
CA GLY A 117 -31.29 18.00 -13.65
C GLY A 117 -30.21 17.19 -12.93
N GLU A 118 -29.49 16.34 -13.67
CA GLU A 118 -28.43 15.49 -13.13
C GLU A 118 -27.19 15.53 -14.03
N TRP A 119 -26.02 15.39 -13.40
CA TRP A 119 -24.73 15.36 -14.08
C TRP A 119 -23.89 14.22 -13.53
N TRP A 120 -23.40 13.38 -14.44
CA TRP A 120 -22.47 12.30 -14.14
C TRP A 120 -21.10 12.68 -14.68
N LEU A 121 -20.04 12.32 -13.97
CA LEU A 121 -18.66 12.50 -14.41
C LEU A 121 -18.02 11.14 -14.64
N ALA A 122 -17.78 10.77 -15.90
CA ALA A 122 -16.97 9.61 -16.23
C ALA A 122 -15.52 10.06 -16.55
N LEU A 123 -14.56 9.40 -15.92
CA LEU A 123 -13.12 9.61 -16.12
C LEU A 123 -12.47 8.27 -16.48
N GLU A 124 -11.52 8.30 -17.40
CA GLU A 124 -10.70 7.13 -17.72
C GLU A 124 -9.67 6.90 -16.60
N ASP A 125 -9.60 5.67 -16.08
CA ASP A 125 -8.68 5.29 -15.02
C ASP A 125 -7.28 4.96 -15.58
N ARG A 126 -6.48 6.00 -15.75
CA ARG A 126 -5.07 5.92 -16.18
C ARG A 126 -4.08 5.75 -15.02
N VAL A 127 -4.57 5.62 -13.79
CA VAL A 127 -3.73 5.52 -12.60
C VAL A 127 -3.74 4.09 -12.07
N ALA A 128 -4.93 3.56 -11.77
CA ALA A 128 -5.09 2.22 -11.23
C ALA A 128 -5.46 1.19 -12.30
N TYR A 129 -5.86 1.61 -13.51
CA TYR A 129 -6.23 0.71 -14.61
C TYR A 129 -7.30 -0.33 -14.25
N GLY A 130 -8.21 -0.01 -13.32
CA GLY A 130 -9.22 -0.93 -12.80
C GLY A 130 -8.68 -1.99 -11.85
N ALA A 131 -7.53 -1.75 -11.22
CA ALA A 131 -6.90 -2.65 -10.25
C ALA A 131 -7.17 -2.30 -8.78
N LEU A 132 -8.08 -1.35 -8.50
CA LEU A 132 -8.45 -1.00 -7.13
C LEU A 132 -9.26 -2.13 -6.49
N ASP A 133 -8.88 -2.51 -5.26
CA ASP A 133 -9.67 -3.43 -4.47
C ASP A 133 -10.76 -2.73 -3.63
N ARG A 134 -11.53 -3.49 -2.85
CA ARG A 134 -12.61 -2.92 -2.03
C ARG A 134 -12.11 -1.97 -0.93
N GLY A 135 -10.91 -2.22 -0.40
CA GLY A 135 -10.26 -1.36 0.60
C GLY A 135 -9.85 -0.04 -0.04
N ASP A 136 -9.22 -0.09 -1.21
CA ASP A 136 -8.80 1.09 -1.96
C ASP A 136 -9.98 1.97 -2.34
N VAL A 137 -11.06 1.37 -2.86
CA VAL A 137 -12.28 2.11 -3.24
C VAL A 137 -12.88 2.82 -2.03
N ARG A 138 -12.92 2.15 -0.88
CA ARG A 138 -13.39 2.76 0.37
C ARG A 138 -12.50 3.93 0.79
N GLU A 139 -11.19 3.78 0.74
CA GLU A 139 -10.24 4.83 1.10
C GLU A 139 -10.37 6.06 0.19
N VAL A 140 -10.46 5.86 -1.12
CA VAL A 140 -10.70 6.94 -2.10
C VAL A 140 -12.01 7.65 -1.79
N ARG A 141 -13.08 6.91 -1.50
CA ARG A 141 -14.40 7.46 -1.22
C ARG A 141 -14.42 8.29 0.06
N GLU A 142 -13.88 7.76 1.15
CA GLU A 142 -13.78 8.47 2.43
C GLU A 142 -12.95 9.75 2.30
N ALA A 143 -11.86 9.71 1.53
CA ALA A 143 -10.98 10.86 1.34
C ALA A 143 -11.50 11.90 0.33
N LEU A 144 -12.31 11.48 -0.64
CA LEU A 144 -12.95 12.38 -1.62
C LEU A 144 -14.18 13.06 -1.01
N GLY A 145 -14.95 12.32 -0.21
CA GLY A 145 -16.17 12.80 0.43
C GLY A 145 -17.23 13.23 -0.58
N HIS A 146 -17.97 14.29 -0.23
CA HIS A 146 -18.98 14.86 -1.12
C HIS A 146 -18.33 15.57 -2.33
N VAL A 147 -18.82 15.28 -3.54
CA VAL A 147 -18.37 15.92 -4.79
C VAL A 147 -19.47 16.84 -5.32
N PRO A 148 -19.35 18.17 -5.15
CA PRO A 148 -20.35 19.11 -5.61
C PRO A 148 -20.53 19.04 -7.13
N GLY A 149 -21.79 19.08 -7.56
CA GLY A 149 -22.15 19.14 -8.98
C GLY A 149 -22.14 17.80 -9.72
N PHE A 150 -21.81 16.69 -9.09
CA PHE A 150 -21.93 15.38 -9.75
C PHE A 150 -22.70 14.42 -8.84
N VAL A 151 -23.75 13.80 -9.38
CA VAL A 151 -24.49 12.76 -8.65
C VAL A 151 -23.78 11.41 -8.72
N LYS A 152 -22.93 11.22 -9.74
CA LYS A 152 -22.07 10.04 -9.90
C LYS A 152 -20.72 10.44 -10.45
N VAL A 153 -19.68 9.78 -9.97
CA VAL A 153 -18.33 9.84 -10.55
C VAL A 153 -17.89 8.42 -10.86
N LEU A 154 -17.65 8.13 -12.13
CA LEU A 154 -17.27 6.81 -12.63
C LEU A 154 -15.80 6.84 -13.04
N LEU A 155 -15.03 5.87 -12.56
CA LEU A 155 -13.72 5.55 -13.11
C LEU A 155 -13.88 4.37 -14.07
N VAL A 156 -13.52 4.56 -15.33
CA VAL A 156 -13.65 3.56 -16.38
C VAL A 156 -12.26 3.02 -16.71
N SER A 157 -12.03 1.72 -16.50
CA SER A 157 -10.76 1.11 -16.87
C SER A 157 -10.59 1.11 -18.40
N PRO A 158 -9.45 1.57 -18.92
CA PRO A 158 -9.16 1.53 -20.35
C PRO A 158 -8.78 0.12 -20.83
N ILE A 159 -8.53 -0.83 -19.92
CA ILE A 159 -8.18 -2.22 -20.24
C ILE A 159 -9.44 -3.07 -20.35
N ASP A 160 -10.36 -2.91 -19.40
CA ASP A 160 -11.58 -3.71 -19.29
C ASP A 160 -12.69 -2.87 -18.66
N PRO A 161 -13.67 -2.38 -19.46
CA PRO A 161 -14.73 -1.51 -18.98
C PRO A 161 -15.60 -2.11 -17.87
N THR A 162 -15.64 -3.44 -17.75
CA THR A 162 -16.39 -4.13 -16.68
C THR A 162 -15.77 -3.95 -15.30
N ARG A 163 -14.51 -3.50 -15.25
CA ARG A 163 -13.78 -3.13 -14.02
C ARG A 163 -13.98 -1.66 -13.64
N GLY A 164 -14.88 -0.95 -14.32
CA GLY A 164 -15.25 0.40 -13.96
C GLY A 164 -15.91 0.45 -12.58
N ILE A 165 -15.67 1.52 -11.84
CA ILE A 165 -16.19 1.70 -10.48
C ILE A 165 -16.90 3.03 -10.33
N ASP A 166 -17.98 3.04 -9.55
CA ASP A 166 -18.61 4.25 -9.04
C ASP A 166 -17.99 4.61 -7.69
N ILE A 167 -17.25 5.72 -7.66
CA ILE A 167 -16.54 6.13 -6.45
C ILE A 167 -17.44 6.86 -5.45
N LEU A 168 -18.67 7.24 -5.85
CA LEU A 168 -19.66 7.87 -4.97
C LEU A 168 -20.75 6.92 -4.43
N ALA A 169 -20.88 5.71 -5.01
CA ALA A 169 -21.93 4.74 -4.68
C ALA A 169 -21.81 4.06 -3.30
#